data_AF-A0A0A9Y0M0-F1
#
_entry.id   AF-A0A0A9Y0M0-F1
#
_cell.length_a   1.000
_cell.length_b   1.000
_cell.length_c   1.000
_cell.angle_alpha   90.00
_cell.angle_beta   90.00
_cell.angle_gamma   90.00
#
_symmetry.space_group_name_H-M   'P 1'
#
loop_
_entity.id
_entity.type
_entity.pdbx_description
1 polymer ?
#
loop_
_entity_poly.entity_id
_entity_poly.type
_entity_poly.pdbx_seq_one_letter_code
_entity_poly.pdbx_strand_id
1 'polypeptide(L)'
;MDDGTKALVSNSTKDAAPIPVGCSLFDTHTGFDSIHELLEYMLQTYGFFIPFIDFLLDIEGLLLYLGYKIGVGHSCILCHRQFQSTASVQAHMRDKGHCFISLRNSDGEDDMELAAMYYFPNTIDYDYDAQDSEEDGSWDVYGDGDGDEDEDEDEDCDDGYECGDKGPMGVEDATLIREQ
;
A
#
# COMPACT_ATOMS: atom_id res chain seq x y z
N MET A 1 -46.84 3.69 14.96
CA MET A 1 -46.13 2.62 14.23
C MET A 1 -45.24 3.35 13.27
N ASP A 2 -43.96 3.22 13.56
CA ASP A 2 -42.81 3.99 13.11
C ASP A 2 -42.60 3.97 11.58
N ASP A 3 -42.14 5.13 11.13
CA ASP A 3 -41.73 5.51 9.79
C ASP A 3 -40.23 5.20 9.63
N GLY A 4 -39.81 4.73 8.45
CA GLY A 4 -38.40 4.83 8.05
C GLY A 4 -37.74 3.56 7.50
N THR A 5 -38.11 3.12 6.31
CA THR A 5 -37.23 2.28 5.49
C THR A 5 -36.16 3.15 4.83
N LYS A 6 -35.03 3.24 5.55
CA LYS A 6 -33.66 3.57 5.17
C LYS A 6 -33.40 3.73 3.67
N ALA A 7 -33.18 4.98 3.24
CA ALA A 7 -32.65 5.31 1.93
C ALA A 7 -31.26 4.66 1.74
N LEU A 8 -31.13 3.90 0.66
CA LEU A 8 -29.88 3.37 0.16
C LEU A 8 -29.11 4.58 -0.41
N VAL A 9 -28.12 5.09 0.32
CA VAL A 9 -27.21 6.12 -0.19
C VAL A 9 -26.38 5.50 -1.31
N SER A 10 -26.81 5.78 -2.54
CA SER A 10 -25.99 5.68 -3.74
C SER A 10 -24.92 6.76 -3.67
N ASN A 11 -23.72 6.42 -3.21
CA ASN A 11 -22.58 7.32 -3.36
C ASN A 11 -22.15 7.32 -4.83
N SER A 12 -22.72 8.25 -5.59
CA SER A 12 -22.27 8.56 -6.96
C SER A 12 -20.91 9.24 -6.90
N THR A 13 -19.83 8.46 -7.09
CA THR A 13 -18.47 8.99 -7.29
C THR A 13 -18.38 9.66 -8.65
N LYS A 14 -18.63 10.98 -8.69
CA LYS A 14 -18.62 11.79 -9.92
C LYS A 14 -17.21 12.13 -10.43
N ASP A 15 -16.16 11.82 -9.67
CA ASP A 15 -14.78 12.17 -9.98
C ASP A 15 -13.85 10.95 -10.17
N ALA A 16 -14.42 9.75 -10.32
CA ALA A 16 -13.65 8.52 -10.47
C ALA A 16 -13.06 8.40 -11.89
N ALA A 17 -11.89 9.01 -12.08
CA ALA A 17 -11.09 8.88 -13.30
C ALA A 17 -9.75 8.20 -12.95
N PRO A 18 -9.28 7.26 -13.80
CA PRO A 18 -7.96 6.68 -13.60
C PRO A 18 -6.89 7.73 -13.79
N ILE A 19 -5.83 7.66 -12.98
CA ILE A 19 -4.65 8.50 -13.18
C ILE A 19 -3.93 8.01 -14.43
N PRO A 20 -3.69 8.86 -15.45
CA PRO A 20 -3.04 8.44 -16.68
C PRO A 20 -1.55 8.12 -16.45
N VAL A 21 -1.04 7.19 -17.25
CA VAL A 21 0.39 6.88 -17.31
C VAL A 21 1.17 8.15 -17.73
N GLY A 22 2.23 8.49 -17.00
CA GLY A 22 2.95 9.77 -17.19
C GLY A 22 2.55 10.89 -16.22
N CYS A 23 1.65 10.61 -15.27
CA CYS A 23 1.36 11.47 -14.13
C CYS A 23 1.79 10.78 -12.83
N SER A 24 2.17 11.57 -11.83
CA SER A 24 2.50 11.05 -10.51
C SER A 24 1.25 10.52 -9.80
N LEU A 25 1.38 9.37 -9.13
CA LEU A 25 0.28 8.71 -8.44
C LEU A 25 -0.08 9.38 -7.10
N PHE A 26 0.86 10.13 -6.50
CA PHE A 26 0.74 10.61 -5.12
C PHE A 26 0.48 12.12 -5.01
N ASP A 27 0.52 12.86 -6.12
CA ASP A 27 0.29 14.30 -6.16
C ASP A 27 -0.32 14.76 -7.49
N THR A 28 -0.29 16.07 -7.72
CA THR A 28 -0.80 16.73 -8.94
C THR A 28 0.31 17.00 -9.96
N HIS A 29 1.51 16.44 -9.82
CA HIS A 29 2.59 16.65 -10.77
C HIS A 29 2.40 15.77 -12.02
N THR A 30 2.51 16.42 -13.17
CA THR A 30 2.26 15.85 -14.50
C THR A 30 3.23 16.41 -15.51
N GLY A 31 3.42 15.74 -16.63
CA GLY A 31 4.23 16.25 -17.75
C GLY A 31 5.67 15.73 -17.76
N PHE A 32 5.85 14.48 -17.33
CA PHE A 32 7.14 13.79 -17.46
C PHE A 32 7.33 13.35 -18.92
N ASP A 33 8.56 13.49 -19.44
CA ASP A 33 8.89 13.13 -20.82
C ASP A 33 9.11 11.62 -20.97
N SER A 34 9.41 10.91 -19.88
CA SER A 34 9.63 9.47 -19.85
C SER A 34 9.14 8.83 -18.54
N ILE A 35 8.84 7.53 -18.59
CA ILE A 35 8.46 6.75 -17.40
C ILE A 35 9.60 6.66 -16.40
N HIS A 36 10.84 6.62 -16.88
CA HIS A 36 12.02 6.60 -16.01
C HIS A 36 12.08 7.85 -15.13
N GLU A 37 11.86 9.03 -15.72
CA GLU A 37 11.84 10.31 -14.99
C GLU A 37 10.68 10.36 -13.97
N LEU A 38 9.50 9.86 -14.37
CA LEU A 38 8.35 9.71 -13.46
C LEU A 38 8.69 8.82 -12.26
N LEU A 39 9.28 7.65 -12.50
CA LEU A 39 9.66 6.72 -11.43
C LEU A 39 10.74 7.29 -10.51
N GLU A 40 11.74 7.97 -11.08
CA GLU A 40 12.80 8.63 -10.31
C GLU A 40 12.21 9.73 -9.41
N TYR A 41 11.29 10.54 -9.94
CA TYR A 41 10.58 11.55 -9.15
C TYR A 41 9.81 10.91 -7.99
N MET A 42 9.06 9.83 -8.25
CA MET A 42 8.26 9.15 -7.24
C MET A 42 9.13 8.46 -6.19
N LEU A 43 10.28 7.90 -6.59
CA LEU A 43 11.26 7.31 -5.68
C LEU A 43 11.90 8.38 -4.76
N GLN A 44 12.35 9.50 -5.33
CA GLN A 44 13.04 10.55 -4.54
C GLN A 44 12.09 11.33 -3.62
N THR A 45 10.87 11.60 -4.08
CA THR A 45 9.92 12.45 -3.35
C THR A 45 9.10 11.67 -2.34
N TYR A 46 8.66 10.46 -2.71
CA TYR A 46 7.71 9.66 -1.94
C TYR A 46 8.27 8.33 -1.44
N GLY A 47 9.51 8.00 -1.82
CA GLY A 47 10.08 6.68 -1.52
C GLY A 47 9.41 5.56 -2.30
N PHE A 48 8.86 5.85 -3.48
CA PHE A 48 8.19 4.82 -4.29
C PHE A 48 9.15 3.78 -4.82
N PHE A 49 9.00 2.56 -4.32
CA PHE A 49 9.84 1.42 -4.65
C PHE A 49 9.01 0.28 -5.25
N ILE A 50 9.50 -0.25 -6.36
CA ILE A 50 8.98 -1.44 -7.04
C ILE A 50 9.93 -2.60 -6.70
N PRO A 51 9.52 -3.56 -5.85
CA PRO A 51 10.31 -4.76 -5.61
C PRO A 51 10.50 -5.56 -6.90
N PHE A 52 11.66 -6.20 -7.06
CA PHE A 52 11.89 -7.16 -8.14
C PHE A 52 11.59 -6.63 -9.55
N ILE A 53 12.01 -5.40 -9.85
CA ILE A 53 11.74 -4.75 -11.15
C ILE A 53 12.23 -5.58 -12.36
N ASP A 54 13.30 -6.36 -12.20
CA ASP A 54 13.84 -7.26 -13.23
C ASP A 54 12.87 -8.40 -13.61
N PHE A 55 11.93 -8.71 -12.73
CA PHE A 55 10.92 -9.76 -12.92
C PHE A 55 9.56 -9.17 -13.32
N LEU A 56 9.43 -7.85 -13.42
CA LEU A 56 8.20 -7.21 -13.85
C LEU A 56 8.02 -7.37 -15.36
N LEU A 57 6.87 -7.88 -15.79
CA LEU A 57 6.59 -8.09 -17.21
C LEU A 57 6.42 -6.77 -17.97
N ASP A 58 5.74 -5.80 -17.35
CA ASP A 58 5.42 -4.51 -17.93
C ASP A 58 5.29 -3.41 -16.86
N ILE A 59 6.17 -2.41 -16.94
CA ILE A 59 6.17 -1.24 -16.05
C ILE A 59 4.97 -0.33 -16.36
N GLU A 60 4.61 -0.17 -17.63
CA GLU A 60 3.50 0.70 -18.04
C GLU A 60 2.18 0.14 -17.53
N GLY A 61 1.97 -1.17 -17.71
CA GLY A 61 0.83 -1.89 -17.17
C GLY A 61 0.71 -1.74 -15.65
N LEU A 62 1.83 -1.86 -14.92
CA LEU A 62 1.82 -1.72 -13.47
C LEU A 62 1.38 -0.31 -13.05
N LEU A 63 1.93 0.73 -13.68
CA LEU A 63 1.55 2.12 -13.40
C LEU A 63 0.08 2.38 -13.75
N LEU A 64 -0.40 1.83 -14.85
CA LEU A 64 -1.80 1.93 -15.24
C LEU A 64 -2.70 1.28 -14.18
N TYR A 65 -2.37 0.07 -13.74
CA TYR A 65 -3.11 -0.65 -12.70
C TYR A 65 -3.18 0.17 -11.40
N LEU A 66 -2.05 0.69 -10.93
CA LEU A 66 -2.01 1.52 -9.73
C LEU A 66 -2.81 2.83 -9.91
N GLY A 67 -2.77 3.42 -11.11
CA GLY A 67 -3.57 4.58 -11.47
C GLY A 67 -5.08 4.32 -11.41
N TYR A 68 -5.53 3.13 -11.80
CA TYR A 68 -6.92 2.71 -11.60
C TYR A 68 -7.25 2.49 -10.13
N LYS A 69 -6.36 1.82 -9.38
CA LYS A 69 -6.58 1.50 -7.97
C LYS A 69 -6.73 2.75 -7.09
N ILE A 70 -5.89 3.76 -7.33
CA ILE A 70 -5.92 5.02 -6.58
C ILE A 70 -6.97 5.97 -7.17
N GLY A 71 -7.03 6.10 -8.50
CA GLY A 71 -7.89 7.05 -9.20
C GLY A 71 -9.38 6.71 -9.16
N VAL A 72 -9.72 5.45 -9.43
CA VAL A 72 -11.11 4.96 -9.50
C VAL A 72 -11.49 4.23 -8.22
N GLY A 73 -10.62 3.34 -7.74
CA GLY A 73 -10.88 2.53 -6.55
C GLY A 73 -10.76 3.29 -5.23
N HIS A 74 -10.12 4.47 -5.24
CA HIS A 74 -9.78 5.25 -4.05
C HIS A 74 -9.19 4.38 -2.92
N SER A 75 -8.34 3.42 -3.27
CA SER A 75 -7.77 2.46 -2.33
C SER A 75 -6.27 2.67 -2.16
N CYS A 76 -5.79 2.60 -0.92
CA CYS A 76 -4.36 2.62 -0.64
C CYS A 76 -3.71 1.31 -1.08
N ILE A 77 -2.56 1.41 -1.76
CA ILE A 77 -1.84 0.27 -2.34
C ILE A 77 -1.32 -0.73 -1.30
N LEU A 78 -1.07 -0.30 -0.06
CA LEU A 78 -0.43 -1.11 0.97
C LEU A 78 -1.39 -1.60 2.05
N CYS A 79 -2.29 -0.72 2.53
CA CYS A 79 -3.20 -1.06 3.62
C CYS A 79 -4.62 -1.40 3.15
N HIS A 80 -4.86 -1.34 1.83
CA HIS A 80 -6.14 -1.63 1.18
C HIS A 80 -7.35 -0.85 1.73
N ARG A 81 -7.09 0.22 2.48
CA ARG A 81 -8.13 1.09 3.01
C ARG A 81 -8.73 1.90 1.86
N GLN A 82 -10.06 1.87 1.75
CA GLN A 82 -10.80 2.67 0.79
C GLN A 82 -11.11 4.05 1.37
N PHE A 83 -11.14 5.05 0.50
CA PHE A 83 -11.38 6.46 0.83
C PHE A 83 -12.47 7.05 -0.07
N GLN A 84 -12.88 8.28 0.25
CA GLN A 84 -13.98 8.95 -0.45
C GLN A 84 -13.51 9.70 -1.72
N SER A 85 -12.22 10.02 -1.83
CA SER A 85 -11.66 10.77 -2.95
C SER A 85 -10.18 10.43 -3.16
N THR A 86 -9.70 10.60 -4.40
CA THR A 86 -8.29 10.48 -4.79
C THR A 86 -7.37 11.32 -3.90
N ALA A 87 -7.73 12.58 -3.65
CA ALA A 87 -6.95 13.48 -2.80
C ALA A 87 -6.81 12.95 -1.36
N SER A 88 -7.84 12.31 -0.81
CA SER A 88 -7.78 11.70 0.52
C SER A 88 -6.86 10.48 0.57
N VAL A 89 -6.86 9.65 -0.49
CA VAL A 89 -5.95 8.50 -0.62
C VAL A 89 -4.51 8.99 -0.71
N GLN A 90 -4.26 9.96 -1.58
CA GLN A 90 -2.92 10.53 -1.79
C GLN A 90 -2.38 11.18 -0.52
N ALA A 91 -3.20 11.93 0.23
CA ALA A 91 -2.81 12.45 1.54
C ALA A 91 -2.44 11.31 2.50
N HIS A 92 -3.29 10.30 2.63
CA HIS A 92 -3.02 9.14 3.50
C HIS A 92 -1.71 8.42 3.14
N MET A 93 -1.45 8.23 1.86
CA MET A 93 -0.25 7.54 1.39
C MET A 93 1.01 8.33 1.72
N ARG A 94 0.98 9.65 1.53
CA ARG A 94 2.11 10.54 1.86
C ARG A 94 2.34 10.62 3.37
N ASP A 95 1.29 10.75 4.16
CA ASP A 95 1.39 10.89 5.63
C ASP A 95 1.95 9.64 6.29
N LYS A 96 1.61 8.46 5.78
CA LYS A 96 2.06 7.17 6.34
C LYS A 96 3.27 6.57 5.62
N GLY A 97 3.69 7.14 4.49
CA GLY A 97 4.70 6.51 3.63
C GLY A 97 4.22 5.19 2.99
N HIS A 98 2.91 5.03 2.76
CA HIS A 98 2.36 3.86 2.06
C HIS A 98 2.48 4.01 0.53
N CYS A 99 3.69 4.34 0.10
CA CYS A 99 4.02 4.59 -1.29
C CYS A 99 4.89 3.47 -1.84
N PHE A 100 4.83 2.23 -1.34
CA PHE A 100 5.61 1.14 -1.90
C PHE A 100 4.73 -0.10 -2.10
N ILE A 101 5.17 -0.95 -3.01
CA ILE A 101 4.48 -2.19 -3.33
C ILE A 101 4.98 -3.28 -2.37
N SER A 102 4.06 -4.01 -1.75
CA SER A 102 4.38 -5.20 -0.95
C SER A 102 3.78 -6.42 -1.62
N LEU A 103 4.61 -7.43 -1.88
CA LEU A 103 4.20 -8.73 -2.42
C LEU A 103 4.03 -9.79 -1.30
N ARG A 104 4.14 -9.38 -0.02
CA ARG A 104 4.27 -10.31 1.11
C ARG A 104 2.94 -10.71 1.76
N ASN A 105 1.88 -9.97 1.50
CA ASN A 105 0.57 -10.24 2.07
C ASN A 105 -0.23 -10.94 0.98
N SER A 106 -0.39 -12.26 1.07
CA SER A 106 -1.12 -13.05 0.07
C SER A 106 -2.60 -13.22 0.44
N ASP A 107 -3.06 -12.54 1.49
CA ASP A 107 -4.40 -12.76 2.06
C ASP A 107 -5.49 -11.92 1.35
N GLY A 108 -5.11 -11.02 0.44
CA GLY A 108 -6.03 -10.17 -0.34
C GLY A 108 -6.10 -10.53 -1.83
N GLU A 109 -7.29 -10.43 -2.42
CA GLU A 109 -7.52 -10.61 -3.88
C GLU A 109 -6.70 -9.62 -4.72
N ASP A 110 -6.57 -8.40 -4.22
CA ASP A 110 -5.78 -7.31 -4.75
C ASP A 110 -4.29 -7.66 -5.00
N ASP A 111 -3.72 -8.48 -4.13
CA ASP A 111 -2.30 -8.84 -4.17
C ASP A 111 -2.05 -9.93 -5.21
N MET A 112 -3.07 -10.74 -5.53
CA MET A 112 -3.02 -11.76 -6.56
C MET A 112 -2.94 -11.15 -7.97
N GLU A 113 -3.70 -10.09 -8.23
CA GLU A 113 -3.64 -9.37 -9.50
C GLU A 113 -2.27 -8.73 -9.72
N LEU A 114 -1.72 -8.11 -8.67
CA LEU A 114 -0.41 -7.47 -8.74
C LEU A 114 0.72 -8.51 -8.87
N ALA A 115 0.61 -9.66 -8.20
CA ALA A 115 1.55 -10.78 -8.36
C ALA A 115 1.55 -11.35 -9.78
N ALA A 116 0.40 -11.38 -10.46
CA ALA A 116 0.29 -11.86 -11.84
C ALA A 116 1.05 -10.98 -12.86
N MET A 117 1.43 -9.75 -12.48
CA MET A 117 2.25 -8.86 -13.31
C MET A 117 3.76 -9.17 -13.22
N TYR A 118 4.17 -9.96 -12.24
CA TYR A 118 5.55 -10.41 -12.06
C TYR A 118 5.72 -11.82 -12.62
N TYR A 119 6.79 -12.00 -13.37
CA TYR A 119 7.28 -13.31 -13.76
C TYR A 119 8.15 -13.85 -12.64
N PHE A 120 7.58 -14.68 -11.77
CA PHE A 120 8.38 -15.57 -10.97
C PHE A 120 8.68 -16.79 -11.84
N PRO A 121 9.92 -16.97 -12.35
CA PRO A 121 10.31 -18.29 -12.84
C PRO A 121 10.06 -19.20 -11.65
N ASN A 122 9.03 -20.04 -11.79
CA ASN A 122 8.55 -20.88 -10.71
C ASN A 122 9.76 -21.43 -9.96
N THR A 123 9.68 -21.39 -8.62
CA THR A 123 10.35 -22.38 -7.77
C THR A 123 10.57 -23.59 -8.63
N ILE A 124 11.84 -23.81 -8.99
CA ILE A 124 12.29 -24.99 -9.72
C ILE A 124 11.35 -26.08 -9.26
N ASP A 125 10.64 -26.67 -10.21
CA ASP A 125 10.09 -28.00 -10.05
C ASP A 125 11.33 -28.80 -9.63
N TYR A 126 11.64 -28.78 -8.34
CA TYR A 126 12.39 -29.83 -7.70
C TYR A 126 11.39 -30.97 -7.82
N ASP A 127 11.33 -31.54 -9.02
CA ASP A 127 11.43 -32.96 -9.20
C ASP A 127 12.47 -33.39 -8.16
N TYR A 128 11.99 -33.68 -6.94
CA TYR A 128 12.42 -34.91 -6.31
C TYR A 128 12.22 -35.92 -7.42
N ASP A 129 13.30 -36.25 -8.12
CA ASP A 129 13.42 -37.52 -8.80
C ASP A 129 12.82 -38.51 -7.83
N ALA A 130 11.57 -38.90 -8.09
CA ALA A 130 10.93 -40.02 -7.46
C ALA A 130 11.67 -41.23 -8.04
N GLN A 131 12.92 -41.38 -7.61
CA GLN A 131 13.66 -42.60 -7.70
C GLN A 131 12.95 -43.52 -6.72
N ASP A 132 11.99 -44.23 -7.28
CA ASP A 132 11.41 -45.47 -6.78
C ASP A 132 12.48 -46.25 -6.00
N SER A 133 12.47 -46.03 -4.70
CA SER A 133 13.15 -46.80 -3.69
C SER A 133 12.17 -46.84 -2.53
N GLU A 134 11.28 -47.82 -2.62
CA GLU A 134 10.43 -48.25 -1.52
C GLU A 134 11.32 -48.70 -0.35
N GLU A 135 11.72 -47.80 0.55
CA GLU A 135 12.10 -48.18 1.92
C GLU A 135 11.98 -47.00 2.91
N ASP A 136 11.16 -47.28 3.93
CA ASP A 136 11.06 -46.69 5.28
C ASP A 136 11.39 -45.22 5.58
N GLY A 137 10.34 -44.40 5.67
CA GLY A 137 10.37 -43.12 6.36
C GLY A 137 9.10 -42.89 7.17
N SER A 138 8.91 -43.66 8.24
CA SER A 138 7.87 -43.42 9.24
C SER A 138 8.15 -42.08 9.93
N TRP A 139 7.40 -41.04 9.56
CA TRP A 139 7.37 -39.78 10.31
C TRP A 139 6.04 -39.73 11.07
N ASP A 140 6.11 -40.09 12.34
CA ASP A 140 5.00 -40.07 13.28
C ASP A 140 4.45 -38.64 13.44
N VAL A 141 3.16 -38.46 13.10
CA VAL A 141 2.36 -37.31 13.52
C VAL A 141 1.51 -37.73 14.71
N TYR A 142 1.99 -37.42 15.93
CA TYR A 142 1.24 -37.15 17.18
C TYR A 142 2.25 -36.45 18.11
N GLY A 143 2.00 -35.40 18.88
CA GLY A 143 0.80 -34.83 19.47
C GLY A 143 1.18 -34.37 20.89
N ASP A 144 0.81 -33.14 21.26
CA ASP A 144 0.65 -32.57 22.60
C ASP A 144 1.77 -32.65 23.68
N GLY A 145 1.97 -31.51 24.34
CA GLY A 145 2.85 -31.35 25.51
C GLY A 145 2.66 -30.00 26.18
N ASP A 146 1.54 -29.87 26.91
CA ASP A 146 1.27 -28.89 27.97
C ASP A 146 2.34 -28.84 29.08
N GLY A 147 2.45 -27.68 29.73
CA GLY A 147 3.10 -27.42 31.03
C GLY A 147 3.92 -26.11 31.01
N ASP A 148 3.37 -24.94 31.39
CA ASP A 148 3.28 -24.38 32.78
C ASP A 148 4.68 -24.19 33.40
N GLU A 149 5.14 -23.10 34.02
CA GLU A 149 4.68 -21.80 34.55
C GLU A 149 5.98 -21.00 34.74
N ASP A 150 5.99 -19.66 34.65
CA ASP A 150 6.89 -18.83 35.48
C ASP A 150 6.39 -17.37 35.50
N GLU A 151 6.39 -16.85 36.72
CA GLU A 151 5.73 -15.67 37.27
C GLU A 151 6.46 -14.34 36.98
N ASP A 152 5.67 -13.27 36.95
CA ASP A 152 5.92 -11.88 37.39
C ASP A 152 7.12 -11.05 36.85
N GLU A 153 6.81 -9.88 36.27
CA GLU A 153 7.10 -8.58 36.89
C GLU A 153 6.43 -7.44 36.09
N ASP A 154 5.50 -6.76 36.75
CA ASP A 154 4.89 -5.51 36.33
C ASP A 154 5.94 -4.38 36.30
N GLU A 155 6.22 -3.80 35.13
CA GLU A 155 6.79 -2.46 35.04
C GLU A 155 5.77 -1.50 34.44
N ASP A 156 5.18 -0.70 35.32
CA ASP A 156 4.40 0.50 35.01
C ASP A 156 5.20 1.46 34.12
N CYS A 157 4.84 1.56 32.84
CA CYS A 157 5.25 2.70 32.01
C CYS A 157 4.35 3.91 32.29
N ASP A 158 4.55 4.53 33.45
CA ASP A 158 4.12 5.89 33.77
C ASP A 158 5.20 6.88 33.30
N ASP A 159 4.94 7.62 32.22
CA ASP A 159 5.31 9.04 32.14
C ASP A 159 4.53 9.72 31.00
N GLY A 160 3.74 10.72 31.37
CA GLY A 160 2.86 11.46 30.49
C GLY A 160 3.60 12.49 29.64
N TYR A 161 3.75 12.21 28.35
CA TYR A 161 4.04 13.26 27.39
C TYR A 161 2.74 13.92 26.91
N GLU A 162 2.48 15.11 27.45
CA GLU A 162 1.62 16.10 26.81
C GLU A 162 2.11 16.33 25.38
N CYS A 163 1.41 15.80 24.37
CA CYS A 163 1.58 16.29 23.01
C CYS A 163 0.91 17.67 22.93
N GLY A 164 1.64 18.68 23.38
CA GLY A 164 1.23 20.07 23.36
C GLY A 164 0.79 20.48 21.96
N ASP A 165 -0.40 21.09 21.91
CA ASP A 165 -0.91 21.92 20.83
C ASP A 165 0.18 22.86 20.30
N LYS A 166 0.82 22.47 19.19
CA LYS A 166 1.47 23.45 18.32
C LYS A 166 0.39 24.06 17.46
N GLY A 167 -0.14 25.17 17.95
CA GLY A 167 -0.95 26.10 17.17
C GLY A 167 -0.24 26.53 15.88
N PRO A 168 -1.00 27.09 14.92
CA PRO A 168 -0.51 27.38 13.58
C PRO A 168 0.65 28.38 13.62
N MET A 169 1.78 28.04 13.00
CA MET A 169 2.73 29.06 12.56
C MET A 169 2.06 29.84 11.41
N GLY A 170 1.40 30.93 11.78
CA GLY A 170 1.05 31.98 10.82
C GLY A 170 2.32 32.54 10.23
N VAL A 171 2.54 32.29 8.93
CA VAL A 171 3.42 33.14 8.14
C VAL A 171 2.66 34.42 7.85
N GLU A 172 3.14 35.47 8.49
CA GLU A 172 2.68 36.83 8.39
C GLU A 172 2.76 37.38 6.97
N ASP A 173 1.70 38.10 6.64
CA ASP A 173 1.45 38.86 5.43
C ASP A 173 2.54 39.93 5.24
N ALA A 174 3.47 39.71 4.30
CA ALA A 174 4.41 40.74 3.87
C ALA A 174 3.74 41.65 2.84
N THR A 175 2.81 42.48 3.30
CA THR A 175 2.42 43.70 2.58
C THR A 175 3.53 44.74 2.70
N LEU A 176 3.68 45.54 1.63
CA LEU A 176 4.51 46.75 1.45
C LEU A 176 6.00 46.56 1.10
N ILE A 177 6.31 46.83 -0.17
CA ILE A 177 6.95 48.12 -0.52
C ILE A 177 6.48 48.61 -1.91
N ARG A 178 5.78 49.75 -1.89
CA ARG A 178 5.72 50.73 -2.98
C ARG A 178 7.13 51.26 -3.22
N GLU A 179 7.50 51.55 -4.47
CA GLU A 179 8.09 52.85 -4.82
C GLU A 179 8.07 53.09 -6.35
N GLN A 180 7.41 54.21 -6.68
CA GLN A 180 7.51 55.10 -7.85
C GLN A 180 7.48 54.54 -9.29
#